data_AF-A0A2N8EN91-F1
#
_entry.id   AF-A0A2N8EN91-F1
#
_cell.length_a   1.000
_cell.length_b   1.000
_cell.length_c   1.000
_cell.angle_alpha   90.00
_cell.angle_beta   90.00
_cell.angle_gamma   90.00
#
_symmetry.space_group_name_H-M   'P 1'
#
loop_
_entity.id
_entity.type
_entity.pdbx_description
1 polymer ?
#
loop_
_entity_poly.entity_id
_entity_poly.type
_entity_poly.pdbx_seq_one_letter_code
_entity_poly.pdbx_strand_id
1 'polypeptide(L)'
;MNRAPQYPDVIEPREPRWRRWWLALLVLWGLQSAVLLSLWPEDQPRLELWLWSAVLPMCWALALALRVLGWQIGLFNRDVYRRTVNAAVQRWWGWRCLGLPVEQVLLLGPVGDEQTHYHGLMAGAPAPKPSKPDGAAQPMLCYPVALGSSSERAPALARRLARMTLELPELKERWPSLRGIAWIGDEASQSAYLKAVAKGGVVLPQARMPLADLTDLDTLIDAFHHDCRDEADWVLCAGVVSVPSADEPDLPGEAGFLWLVSHQGRQLLHRGEYLLREPDESPAELCVQLQRYAGLDAAPPDCLALDKTSQGAFVAGGWQSAEHQLSGHWGVLAQLAPFIGMSLALLQAREAGQPCGWLSQDGNNRLAIGMAVPHGSD
;
A
#
# COMPACT_ATOMS: atom_id res chain seq x y z
N MET A 1 3.38 0.96 -9.23
CA MET A 1 4.56 0.07 -9.14
C MET A 1 4.49 -0.58 -7.78
N ASN A 2 3.95 -1.79 -7.71
CA ASN A 2 3.49 -2.36 -6.44
C ASN A 2 4.57 -3.22 -5.77
N ARG A 3 5.67 -3.53 -6.48
CA ARG A 3 6.81 -4.27 -5.93
C ARG A 3 7.95 -3.33 -5.55
N ALA A 4 8.67 -3.71 -4.50
CA ALA A 4 9.88 -3.01 -4.10
C ALA A 4 10.86 -2.96 -5.29
N PRO A 5 11.56 -1.83 -5.50
CA PRO A 5 12.48 -1.70 -6.63
C PRO A 5 13.60 -2.73 -6.51
N GLN A 6 13.73 -3.56 -7.55
CA GLN A 6 14.79 -4.56 -7.66
C GLN A 6 15.98 -3.93 -8.39
N TYR A 7 17.15 -3.99 -7.75
CA TYR A 7 18.41 -3.50 -8.31
C TYR A 7 19.34 -4.69 -8.55
N PRO A 8 20.14 -4.67 -9.64
CA PRO A 8 21.05 -5.76 -9.93
C PRO A 8 22.11 -5.92 -8.83
N ASP A 9 22.56 -7.15 -8.63
CA ASP A 9 23.63 -7.44 -7.68
C ASP A 9 24.95 -6.82 -8.13
N VAL A 10 25.68 -6.24 -7.17
CA VAL A 10 27.02 -5.70 -7.43
C VAL A 10 28.01 -6.84 -7.60
N ILE A 11 28.75 -6.84 -8.71
CA ILE A 11 29.89 -7.73 -8.89
C ILE A 11 30.92 -7.40 -7.82
N GLU A 12 31.20 -8.35 -6.92
CA GLU A 12 32.14 -8.11 -5.84
C GLU A 12 33.57 -7.91 -6.38
N PRO A 13 34.25 -6.81 -6.01
CA PRO A 13 35.62 -6.56 -6.44
C PRO A 13 36.53 -7.64 -5.85
N ARG A 14 37.11 -8.47 -6.72
CA ARG A 14 38.03 -9.54 -6.30
C ARG A 14 39.23 -8.98 -5.54
N GLU A 15 39.49 -9.56 -4.38
CA GLU A 15 40.67 -9.24 -3.58
C GLU A 15 41.95 -9.43 -4.39
N PRO A 16 42.91 -8.49 -4.29
CA PRO A 16 44.21 -8.66 -4.94
C PRO A 16 44.92 -9.87 -4.36
N ARG A 17 45.38 -10.79 -5.22
CA ARG A 17 46.10 -12.00 -4.80
C ARG A 17 47.55 -11.67 -4.44
N TRP A 18 47.78 -10.96 -3.32
CA TRP A 18 49.07 -10.42 -2.89
C TRP A 18 50.24 -11.41 -2.98
N ARG A 19 50.01 -12.66 -2.60
CA ARG A 19 51.04 -13.72 -2.63
C ARG A 19 51.62 -13.96 -4.03
N ARG A 20 50.80 -13.90 -5.08
CA ARG A 20 51.26 -14.10 -6.46
C ARG A 20 52.07 -12.90 -6.97
N TRP A 21 51.73 -11.70 -6.50
CA TRP A 21 52.43 -10.48 -6.86
C TRP A 21 53.82 -10.40 -6.21
N TRP A 22 53.93 -10.74 -4.93
CA TRP A 22 55.24 -10.80 -4.27
C TRP A 22 56.16 -11.85 -4.90
N LEU A 23 55.63 -13.02 -5.26
CA LEU A 23 56.39 -14.03 -5.99
C LEU A 23 56.85 -13.54 -7.37
N ALA A 24 55.99 -12.88 -8.13
CA ALA A 24 56.34 -12.32 -9.44
C ALA A 24 57.43 -11.24 -9.34
N LEU A 25 57.37 -10.37 -8.31
CA LEU A 25 58.41 -9.39 -8.04
C LEU A 25 59.76 -10.05 -7.76
N LEU A 26 59.80 -11.07 -6.89
CA LEU A 26 61.03 -11.77 -6.54
C LEU A 26 61.67 -12.43 -7.77
N VAL A 27 60.86 -13.06 -8.63
CA VAL A 27 61.33 -13.68 -9.87
C VAL A 27 61.89 -12.61 -10.82
N LEU A 28 61.15 -11.53 -11.06
CA LEU A 28 61.58 -10.46 -11.97
C LEU A 28 62.84 -9.74 -11.48
N TRP A 29 62.93 -9.48 -10.18
CA TRP A 29 64.07 -8.84 -9.56
C TRP A 29 65.32 -9.73 -9.58
N GLY A 30 65.16 -11.04 -9.31
CA GLY A 30 66.24 -12.01 -9.43
C GLY A 30 66.78 -12.12 -10.87
N LEU A 31 65.87 -12.14 -11.85
CA LEU A 31 66.22 -12.22 -13.27
C LEU A 31 66.92 -10.95 -13.76
N GLN A 32 66.42 -9.77 -13.36
CA GLN A 32 67.07 -8.49 -13.65
C GLN A 32 68.46 -8.40 -13.01
N SER A 33 68.60 -8.84 -11.75
CA SER A 33 69.88 -8.80 -11.03
C SER A 33 70.92 -9.71 -11.69
N ALA A 34 70.50 -10.91 -12.13
CA ALA A 34 71.37 -11.83 -12.86
C ALA A 34 71.83 -11.25 -14.21
N VAL A 35 70.92 -10.62 -14.96
CA VAL A 35 71.22 -9.96 -16.25
C VAL A 35 72.15 -8.77 -16.05
N LEU A 36 71.85 -7.90 -15.08
CA LEU A 36 72.68 -6.74 -14.75
C LEU A 36 74.08 -7.19 -14.34
N LEU A 37 74.23 -8.19 -13.48
CA LEU A 37 75.54 -8.69 -13.04
C LEU A 37 76.33 -9.37 -14.16
N SER A 38 75.67 -10.06 -15.10
CA SER A 38 76.33 -10.80 -16.17
C SER A 38 76.77 -9.92 -17.35
N LEU A 39 76.11 -8.78 -17.54
CA LEU A 39 76.33 -7.89 -18.69
C LEU A 39 76.90 -6.52 -18.28
N TRP A 40 77.23 -6.30 -17.01
CA TRP A 40 77.76 -5.01 -16.57
C TRP A 40 79.21 -4.81 -17.05
N PRO A 41 79.52 -3.70 -17.74
CA PRO A 41 80.89 -3.40 -18.15
C PRO A 41 81.77 -3.05 -16.95
N GLU A 42 82.99 -3.59 -16.90
CA GLU A 42 83.94 -3.37 -15.80
C GLU A 42 84.35 -1.89 -15.62
N ASP A 43 84.22 -1.08 -16.67
CA ASP A 43 84.64 0.32 -16.71
C ASP A 43 83.58 1.31 -16.17
N GLN A 44 82.36 0.85 -15.85
CA GLN A 44 81.26 1.73 -15.41
C GLN A 44 81.12 1.84 -13.88
N PRO A 45 80.75 3.03 -13.36
CA PRO A 45 80.62 3.24 -11.92
C PRO A 45 79.49 2.39 -11.33
N ARG A 46 79.78 1.72 -10.21
CA ARG A 46 78.80 0.88 -9.49
C ARG A 46 77.54 1.64 -9.05
N LEU A 47 77.58 2.96 -9.00
CA LEU A 47 76.41 3.81 -8.69
C LEU A 47 75.31 3.72 -9.77
N GLU A 48 75.69 3.63 -11.04
CA GLU A 48 74.72 3.50 -12.14
C GLU A 48 74.01 2.14 -12.11
N LEU A 49 74.73 1.07 -11.75
CA LEU A 49 74.15 -0.27 -11.53
C LEU A 49 73.04 -0.23 -10.47
N TRP A 50 73.26 0.52 -9.37
CA TRP A 50 72.28 0.70 -8.31
C TRP A 50 71.06 1.51 -8.76
N LEU A 51 71.24 2.51 -9.63
CA LEU A 51 70.12 3.26 -10.20
C LEU A 51 69.26 2.37 -11.12
N TRP A 52 69.89 1.56 -11.97
CA TRP A 52 69.17 0.63 -12.85
C TRP A 52 68.47 -0.49 -12.09
N SER A 53 69.05 -0.97 -10.98
CA SER A 53 68.39 -1.97 -10.13
C SER A 53 67.15 -1.41 -9.41
N ALA A 54 67.06 -0.09 -9.21
CA ALA A 54 65.92 0.58 -8.57
C ALA A 54 64.73 0.87 -9.52
N VAL A 55 64.92 0.84 -10.85
CA VAL A 55 63.85 1.14 -11.82
C VAL A 55 62.70 0.12 -11.76
N LEU A 56 63.03 -1.18 -11.75
CA LEU A 56 62.04 -2.25 -11.73
C LEU A 56 61.17 -2.28 -10.46
N PRO A 57 61.71 -2.17 -9.22
CA PRO A 57 60.86 -2.07 -8.04
C PRO A 57 60.00 -0.81 -8.03
N MET A 58 60.47 0.31 -8.61
CA MET A 58 59.67 1.53 -8.73
C MET A 58 58.49 1.35 -9.71
N CYS A 59 58.73 0.78 -10.89
CA CYS A 59 57.68 0.42 -11.84
C CYS A 59 56.68 -0.58 -11.25
N TRP A 60 57.17 -1.56 -10.50
CA TRP A 60 56.33 -2.55 -9.82
C TRP A 60 55.46 -1.91 -8.72
N ALA A 61 56.05 -1.02 -7.91
CA ALA A 61 55.33 -0.26 -6.90
C ALA A 61 54.22 0.60 -7.53
N LEU A 62 54.48 1.24 -8.66
CA LEU A 62 53.48 2.00 -9.41
C LEU A 62 52.34 1.11 -9.92
N ALA A 63 52.66 -0.05 -10.52
CA ALA A 63 51.65 -1.00 -11.00
C ALA A 63 50.78 -1.54 -9.84
N LEU A 64 51.40 -1.83 -8.69
CA LEU A 64 50.70 -2.25 -7.49
C LEU A 64 49.83 -1.12 -6.93
N ALA A 65 50.32 0.12 -6.90
CA ALA A 65 49.55 1.28 -6.49
C ALA A 65 48.31 1.50 -7.37
N LEU A 66 48.45 1.40 -8.70
CA LEU A 66 47.30 1.47 -9.63
C LEU A 66 46.29 0.34 -9.40
N ARG A 67 46.78 -0.88 -9.13
CA ARG A 67 45.91 -2.04 -8.86
C ARG A 67 45.17 -1.91 -7.52
N VAL A 68 45.85 -1.41 -6.49
CA VAL A 68 45.27 -1.05 -5.18
C VAL A 68 44.22 0.03 -5.38
N LEU A 69 44.54 1.08 -6.13
CA LEU A 69 43.63 2.19 -6.41
C LEU A 69 42.36 1.68 -7.11
N GLY A 70 42.50 0.85 -8.15
CA GLY A 70 41.34 0.24 -8.82
C GLY A 70 40.50 -0.66 -7.89
N TRP A 71 41.14 -1.38 -6.97
CA TRP A 71 40.44 -2.17 -5.96
C TRP A 71 39.71 -1.29 -4.93
N GLN A 72 40.35 -0.22 -4.45
CA GLN A 72 39.77 0.75 -3.52
C GLN A 72 38.59 1.50 -4.16
N ILE A 73 38.71 1.91 -5.42
CA ILE A 73 37.59 2.47 -6.21
C ILE A 73 36.46 1.46 -6.32
N GLY A 74 36.77 0.18 -6.58
CA GLY A 74 35.76 -0.89 -6.63
C GLY A 74 35.02 -1.06 -5.30
N LEU A 75 35.74 -1.05 -4.17
CA LEU A 75 35.14 -1.12 -2.83
C LEU A 75 34.29 0.11 -2.53
N PHE A 76 34.80 1.31 -2.83
CA PHE A 76 34.07 2.56 -2.64
C PHE A 76 32.78 2.58 -3.46
N ASN A 77 32.83 2.20 -4.74
CA ASN A 77 31.67 2.11 -5.61
C ASN A 77 30.64 1.10 -5.09
N ARG A 78 31.08 -0.06 -4.60
CA ARG A 78 30.20 -1.06 -3.97
C ARG A 78 29.48 -0.45 -2.76
N ASP A 79 30.22 0.22 -1.89
CA ASP A 79 29.66 0.77 -0.65
C ASP A 79 28.70 1.93 -0.94
N VAL A 80 29.03 2.80 -1.90
CA VAL A 80 28.14 3.87 -2.38
C VAL A 80 26.88 3.27 -3.00
N TYR A 81 27.02 2.27 -3.89
CA TYR A 81 25.87 1.61 -4.52
C TYR A 81 24.93 0.99 -3.49
N ARG A 82 25.48 0.22 -2.53
CA ARG A 82 24.69 -0.39 -1.45
C ARG A 82 23.95 0.67 -0.63
N ARG A 83 24.61 1.78 -0.28
CA ARG A 83 23.96 2.88 0.44
C ARG A 83 22.84 3.52 -0.38
N THR A 84 23.06 3.77 -1.67
CA THR A 84 22.04 4.37 -2.55
C THR A 84 20.84 3.46 -2.75
N VAL A 85 21.07 2.16 -2.96
CA VAL A 85 20.02 1.16 -3.11
C VAL A 85 19.23 1.02 -1.81
N ASN A 86 19.92 0.89 -0.67
CA ASN A 86 19.27 0.80 0.63
C ASN A 86 18.43 2.06 0.91
N ALA A 87 18.95 3.25 0.65
CA ALA A 87 18.20 4.49 0.83
C ALA A 87 16.96 4.58 -0.09
N ALA A 88 17.07 4.14 -1.33
CA ALA A 88 15.95 4.11 -2.27
C ALA A 88 14.88 3.10 -1.84
N VAL A 89 15.28 1.89 -1.45
CA VAL A 89 14.37 0.84 -0.95
C VAL A 89 13.69 1.29 0.34
N GLN A 90 14.43 1.88 1.29
CA GLN A 90 13.87 2.40 2.54
C GLN A 90 12.87 3.53 2.30
N ARG A 91 13.19 4.45 1.37
CA ARG A 91 12.24 5.51 0.99
C ARG A 91 10.98 4.95 0.35
N TRP A 92 11.12 3.94 -0.51
CA TRP A 92 9.97 3.27 -1.12
C TRP A 92 9.09 2.59 -0.06
N TRP A 93 9.69 1.86 0.90
CA TRP A 93 8.93 1.26 1.99
C TRP A 93 8.26 2.32 2.86
N GLY A 94 8.98 3.36 3.27
CA GLY A 94 8.40 4.45 4.06
C GLY A 94 7.18 5.09 3.38
N TRP A 95 7.25 5.27 2.06
CA TRP A 95 6.14 5.80 1.27
C TRP A 95 4.96 4.82 1.13
N ARG A 96 5.25 3.51 0.97
CA ARG A 96 4.21 2.47 0.89
C ARG A 96 3.55 2.17 2.24
N CYS A 97 4.25 2.34 3.35
CA CYS A 97 3.72 2.19 4.70
C CYS A 97 2.77 3.32 5.11
N LEU A 98 2.73 4.45 4.36
CA LEU A 98 1.74 5.50 4.60
C LEU A 98 0.32 4.94 4.48
N GLY A 99 -0.57 5.42 5.34
CA GLY A 99 -1.99 5.12 5.31
C GLY A 99 -2.84 6.36 5.54
N LEU A 100 -4.17 6.20 5.46
CA LEU A 100 -5.12 7.24 5.84
C LEU A 100 -5.47 7.13 7.31
N PRO A 101 -5.20 8.15 8.14
CA PRO A 101 -5.72 8.17 9.49
C PRO A 101 -7.22 8.51 9.44
N VAL A 102 -8.05 7.53 9.78
CA VAL A 102 -9.50 7.62 9.77
C VAL A 102 -9.99 7.88 11.19
N GLU A 103 -10.78 8.93 11.34
CA GLU A 103 -11.35 9.38 12.61
C GLU A 103 -12.75 8.79 12.82
N GLN A 104 -13.58 8.83 11.78
CA GLN A 104 -14.93 8.29 11.83
C GLN A 104 -15.24 7.46 10.59
N VAL A 105 -16.01 6.40 10.80
CA VAL A 105 -16.54 5.52 9.76
C VAL A 105 -18.05 5.47 9.93
N LEU A 106 -18.78 5.74 8.86
CA LEU A 106 -20.22 5.50 8.77
C LEU A 106 -20.49 4.47 7.67
N LEU A 107 -21.40 3.56 7.96
CA LEU A 107 -21.87 2.54 7.04
C LEU A 107 -23.39 2.63 6.83
N LEU A 108 -23.78 2.32 5.60
CA LEU A 108 -25.14 2.21 5.12
C LEU A 108 -25.25 0.95 4.29
N GLY A 109 -26.33 0.19 4.43
CA GLY A 109 -26.39 -1.15 3.84
C GLY A 109 -27.61 -1.93 4.25
N PRO A 110 -27.66 -3.23 3.96
CA PRO A 110 -28.88 -4.02 4.10
C PRO A 110 -29.36 -4.20 5.54
N VAL A 111 -28.47 -3.99 6.52
CA VAL A 111 -28.78 -4.04 7.95
C VAL A 111 -29.35 -2.72 8.47
N GLY A 112 -29.23 -1.62 7.72
CA GLY A 112 -29.71 -0.30 8.11
C GLY A 112 -28.62 0.76 8.11
N ASP A 113 -28.78 1.76 8.96
CA ASP A 113 -27.86 2.89 9.13
C ASP A 113 -27.43 3.09 10.59
N GLU A 114 -27.85 2.20 11.47
CA GLU A 114 -27.40 2.17 12.85
C GLU A 114 -26.01 1.53 12.92
N GLN A 115 -25.03 2.32 13.37
CA GLN A 115 -23.61 1.91 13.34
C GLN A 115 -23.30 0.73 14.27
N THR A 116 -24.07 0.59 15.35
CA THR A 116 -24.00 -0.53 16.31
C THR A 116 -24.29 -1.89 15.65
N HIS A 117 -25.17 -1.93 14.64
CA HIS A 117 -25.49 -3.18 13.95
C HIS A 117 -24.32 -3.70 13.11
N TYR A 118 -23.48 -2.83 12.58
CA TYR A 118 -22.30 -3.22 11.81
C TYR A 118 -21.21 -3.83 12.70
N HIS A 119 -21.14 -3.43 13.98
CA HIS A 119 -20.32 -4.13 14.96
C HIS A 119 -20.84 -5.56 15.22
N GLY A 120 -22.16 -5.72 15.31
CA GLY A 120 -22.80 -7.02 15.49
C GLY A 120 -22.60 -8.00 14.32
N LEU A 121 -22.31 -7.51 13.11
CA LEU A 121 -21.99 -8.36 11.96
C LEU A 121 -20.75 -9.23 12.21
N MET A 122 -19.77 -8.73 12.96
CA MET A 122 -18.56 -9.49 13.28
C MET A 122 -18.83 -10.58 14.33
N ALA A 123 -19.87 -10.40 15.16
CA ALA A 123 -20.30 -11.38 16.16
C ALA A 123 -21.30 -12.42 15.62
N GLY A 124 -21.41 -12.58 14.29
CA GLY A 124 -22.27 -13.59 13.67
C GLY A 124 -23.75 -13.20 13.57
N ALA A 125 -24.06 -11.90 13.42
CA ALA A 125 -25.43 -11.45 13.20
C ALA A 125 -26.08 -12.16 11.98
N PRO A 126 -27.39 -12.44 12.04
CA PRO A 126 -28.08 -13.14 10.97
C PRO A 126 -28.04 -12.34 9.66
N ALA A 127 -27.96 -13.06 8.54
CA ALA A 127 -27.97 -12.43 7.22
C ALA A 127 -29.29 -11.66 6.99
N PRO A 128 -29.23 -10.45 6.42
CA PRO A 128 -30.40 -9.67 6.06
C PRO A 128 -31.23 -10.41 5.00
N LYS A 129 -32.55 -10.20 5.03
CA LYS A 129 -33.47 -10.83 4.10
C LYS A 129 -33.51 -10.05 2.78
N PRO A 130 -33.35 -10.71 1.62
CA PRO A 130 -33.52 -10.04 0.33
C PRO A 130 -34.94 -9.47 0.16
N SER A 131 -35.02 -8.32 -0.49
CA SER A 131 -36.27 -7.66 -0.87
C SER A 131 -36.27 -7.41 -2.37
N LYS A 132 -37.46 -7.26 -2.99
CA LYS A 132 -37.56 -6.95 -4.42
C LYS A 132 -38.11 -5.54 -4.59
N PRO A 133 -37.25 -4.54 -4.84
CA PRO A 133 -37.70 -3.17 -5.12
C PRO A 133 -38.57 -3.08 -6.37
N ASP A 134 -39.41 -2.05 -6.43
CA ASP A 134 -40.21 -1.76 -7.62
C ASP A 134 -39.29 -1.49 -8.83
N GLY A 135 -39.52 -2.26 -9.91
CA GLY A 135 -38.73 -2.21 -11.14
C GLY A 135 -37.44 -3.04 -11.12
N ALA A 136 -37.11 -3.74 -10.03
CA ALA A 136 -35.96 -4.65 -9.98
C ALA A 136 -36.26 -5.98 -10.69
N ALA A 137 -35.30 -6.48 -11.46
CA ALA A 137 -35.41 -7.76 -12.15
C ALA A 137 -35.40 -8.95 -11.17
N GLN A 138 -34.53 -8.89 -10.15
CA GLN A 138 -34.31 -9.95 -9.16
C GLN A 138 -34.38 -9.43 -7.71
N PRO A 139 -34.52 -10.32 -6.71
CA PRO A 139 -34.37 -9.95 -5.30
C PRO A 139 -32.96 -9.39 -5.02
N MET A 140 -32.89 -8.42 -4.12
CA MET A 140 -31.69 -7.66 -3.79
C MET A 140 -31.53 -7.50 -2.27
N LEU A 141 -30.29 -7.38 -1.82
CA LEU A 141 -29.98 -6.98 -0.45
C LEU A 141 -29.97 -5.45 -0.37
N CYS A 142 -31.08 -4.90 0.09
CA CYS A 142 -31.37 -3.47 0.05
C CYS A 142 -31.32 -2.84 1.44
N TYR A 143 -30.99 -1.55 1.49
CA TYR A 143 -31.23 -0.75 2.69
C TYR A 143 -32.74 -0.81 3.08
N PRO A 144 -33.09 -1.09 4.35
CA PRO A 144 -34.47 -1.44 4.74
C PRO A 144 -35.53 -0.35 4.54
N VAL A 145 -35.13 0.91 4.41
CA VAL A 145 -36.08 2.00 4.15
C VAL A 145 -36.47 2.00 2.68
N ALA A 146 -37.75 2.17 2.40
CA ALA A 146 -38.27 2.32 1.05
C ALA A 146 -37.67 3.57 0.37
N LEU A 147 -36.60 3.34 -0.38
CA LEU A 147 -36.07 4.26 -1.38
C LEU A 147 -36.80 4.01 -2.70
N GLY A 148 -36.83 5.01 -3.60
CA GLY A 148 -37.62 5.02 -4.83
C GLY A 148 -37.34 3.85 -5.81
N SER A 149 -37.80 3.99 -7.06
CA SER A 149 -37.56 2.98 -8.11
C SER A 149 -36.07 2.63 -8.23
N SER A 150 -35.74 1.43 -8.73
CA SER A 150 -34.35 0.93 -8.82
C SER A 150 -33.30 1.98 -9.28
N SER A 151 -33.61 2.80 -10.29
CA SER A 151 -32.73 3.88 -10.79
C SER A 151 -32.51 5.07 -9.84
N GLU A 152 -33.41 5.32 -8.90
CA GLU A 152 -33.34 6.42 -7.94
C GLU A 152 -32.69 6.03 -6.61
N ARG A 153 -32.39 4.73 -6.43
CA ARG A 153 -31.93 4.19 -5.15
C ARG A 153 -30.55 4.70 -4.77
N ALA A 154 -29.57 4.70 -5.68
CA ALA A 154 -28.24 5.25 -5.40
C ALA A 154 -28.29 6.76 -5.01
N PRO A 155 -28.98 7.64 -5.74
CA PRO A 155 -29.21 9.03 -5.30
C PRO A 155 -29.96 9.17 -3.97
N ALA A 156 -30.87 8.24 -3.64
CA ALA A 156 -31.58 8.26 -2.38
C ALA A 156 -30.69 7.81 -1.20
N LEU A 157 -29.84 6.80 -1.40
CA LEU A 157 -28.79 6.39 -0.45
C LEU A 157 -27.81 7.53 -0.19
N ALA A 158 -27.33 8.19 -1.24
CA ALA A 158 -26.47 9.37 -1.13
C ALA A 158 -27.10 10.50 -0.29
N ARG A 159 -28.40 10.77 -0.46
CA ARG A 159 -29.12 11.74 0.37
C ARG A 159 -29.24 11.30 1.82
N ARG A 160 -29.40 10.00 2.10
CA ARG A 160 -29.41 9.47 3.47
C ARG A 160 -28.04 9.62 4.12
N LEU A 161 -26.97 9.25 3.41
CA LEU A 161 -25.60 9.40 3.87
C LEU A 161 -25.26 10.87 4.17
N ALA A 162 -25.69 11.80 3.30
CA ALA A 162 -25.52 13.24 3.53
C ALA A 162 -26.20 13.71 4.83
N ARG A 163 -27.40 13.21 5.14
CA ARG A 163 -28.09 13.54 6.41
C ARG A 163 -27.31 13.02 7.61
N MET A 164 -26.86 11.76 7.57
CA MET A 164 -26.04 11.18 8.63
C MET A 164 -24.75 11.99 8.84
N THR A 165 -24.15 12.47 7.75
CA THR A 165 -22.95 13.32 7.82
C THR A 165 -23.23 14.65 8.51
N LEU A 166 -24.35 15.31 8.20
CA LEU A 166 -24.74 16.58 8.83
C LEU A 166 -25.17 16.40 10.30
N GLU A 167 -25.60 15.20 10.68
CA GLU A 167 -25.97 14.85 12.05
C GLU A 167 -24.76 14.64 12.96
N LEU A 168 -23.55 14.45 12.41
CA LEU A 168 -22.31 14.35 13.18
C LEU A 168 -22.00 15.66 13.91
N PRO A 169 -22.02 15.69 15.25
CA PRO A 169 -21.82 16.92 16.02
C PRO A 169 -20.43 17.52 15.81
N GLU A 170 -19.40 16.69 15.65
CA GLU A 170 -18.00 17.12 15.56
C GLU A 170 -17.72 17.91 14.27
N LEU A 171 -18.56 17.73 13.24
CA LEU A 171 -18.35 18.36 11.94
C LEU A 171 -18.83 19.80 11.86
N LYS A 172 -19.75 20.23 12.74
CA LYS A 172 -20.41 21.56 12.64
C LYS A 172 -19.41 22.71 12.53
N GLU A 173 -18.34 22.67 13.30
CA GLU A 173 -17.31 23.72 13.33
C GLU A 173 -16.14 23.43 12.39
N ARG A 174 -16.01 22.19 11.90
CA ARG A 174 -14.88 21.73 11.09
C ARG A 174 -15.07 21.88 9.58
N TRP A 175 -16.31 22.08 9.11
CA TRP A 175 -16.62 22.28 7.69
C TRP A 175 -15.71 23.27 6.95
N PRO A 176 -15.32 24.43 7.52
CA PRO A 176 -14.41 25.36 6.85
C PRO A 176 -13.01 24.80 6.55
N SER A 177 -12.55 23.80 7.32
CA SER A 177 -11.25 23.16 7.16
C SER A 177 -11.28 21.94 6.22
N LEU A 178 -12.42 21.65 5.60
CA LEU A 178 -12.56 20.56 4.64
C LEU A 178 -11.76 20.86 3.37
N ARG A 179 -10.72 20.07 3.11
CA ARG A 179 -9.79 20.30 1.98
C ARG A 179 -10.26 19.66 0.68
N GLY A 180 -10.94 18.51 0.78
CA GLY A 180 -11.35 17.76 -0.40
C GLY A 180 -12.44 16.75 -0.11
N ILE A 181 -13.16 16.40 -1.18
CA ILE A 181 -14.16 15.32 -1.15
C ILE A 181 -13.77 14.32 -2.23
N ALA A 182 -13.64 13.07 -1.81
CA ALA A 182 -13.39 11.92 -2.65
C ALA A 182 -14.66 11.07 -2.70
N TRP A 183 -15.11 10.70 -3.89
CA TRP A 183 -16.38 10.01 -4.08
C TRP A 183 -16.27 8.80 -4.98
N ILE A 184 -16.81 7.67 -4.52
CA ILE A 184 -17.02 6.46 -5.32
C ILE A 184 -18.51 6.19 -5.55
N GLY A 185 -18.88 5.95 -6.79
CA GLY A 185 -20.26 5.77 -7.23
C GLY A 185 -20.52 6.51 -8.53
N ASP A 186 -21.78 6.55 -8.94
CA ASP A 186 -22.17 7.30 -10.15
C ASP A 186 -22.25 8.82 -9.91
N GLU A 187 -22.24 9.59 -10.99
CA GLU A 187 -22.32 11.06 -10.95
C GLU A 187 -23.65 11.53 -10.32
N ALA A 188 -24.73 10.77 -10.54
CA ALA A 188 -26.05 11.10 -10.01
C ALA A 188 -26.09 11.06 -8.47
N SER A 189 -25.51 10.02 -7.87
CA SER A 189 -25.38 9.86 -6.42
C SER A 189 -24.43 10.89 -5.82
N GLN A 190 -23.30 11.17 -6.49
CA GLN A 190 -22.39 12.24 -6.06
C GLN A 190 -23.11 13.61 -6.03
N SER A 191 -23.81 13.95 -7.11
CA SER A 191 -24.58 15.20 -7.21
C SER A 191 -25.66 15.27 -6.12
N ALA A 192 -26.34 14.16 -5.86
CA ALA A 192 -27.38 14.08 -4.83
C ALA A 192 -26.81 14.27 -3.41
N TYR A 193 -25.64 13.70 -3.12
CA TYR A 193 -24.93 13.90 -1.86
C TYR A 193 -24.54 15.36 -1.68
N LEU A 194 -23.82 15.94 -2.64
CA LEU A 194 -23.32 17.32 -2.57
C LEU A 194 -24.47 18.33 -2.42
N LYS A 195 -25.57 18.15 -3.17
CA LYS A 195 -26.77 18.99 -3.05
C LYS A 195 -27.41 18.88 -1.66
N ALA A 196 -27.48 17.69 -1.09
CA ALA A 196 -28.04 17.48 0.23
C ALA A 196 -27.19 18.11 1.33
N VAL A 197 -25.87 17.97 1.27
CA VAL A 197 -24.93 18.62 2.21
C VAL A 197 -24.98 20.14 2.08
N ALA A 198 -24.97 20.68 0.86
CA ALA A 198 -25.08 22.12 0.62
C ALA A 198 -26.42 22.70 1.14
N LYS A 199 -27.52 21.94 1.02
CA LYS A 199 -28.82 22.33 1.60
C LYS A 199 -28.78 22.40 3.13
N GLY A 200 -27.86 21.66 3.76
CA GLY A 200 -27.57 21.75 5.19
C GLY A 200 -26.79 23.00 5.61
N GLY A 201 -26.48 23.91 4.69
CA GLY A 201 -25.76 25.16 4.97
C GLY A 201 -24.24 25.04 4.92
N VAL A 202 -23.71 23.91 4.44
CA VAL A 202 -22.27 23.67 4.33
C VAL A 202 -21.72 24.22 3.03
N VAL A 203 -20.62 24.98 3.12
CA VAL A 203 -19.84 25.41 1.95
C VAL A 203 -18.83 24.32 1.62
N LEU A 204 -19.02 23.66 0.50
CA LEU A 204 -18.14 22.55 0.06
C LEU A 204 -16.94 23.11 -0.70
N PRO A 205 -15.73 22.53 -0.53
CA PRO A 205 -14.57 22.93 -1.32
C PRO A 205 -14.83 22.68 -2.81
N GLN A 206 -14.09 23.37 -3.68
CA GLN A 206 -14.11 23.07 -5.12
C GLN A 206 -13.29 21.82 -5.46
N ALA A 207 -12.27 21.51 -4.65
CA ALA A 207 -11.40 20.35 -4.86
C ALA A 207 -12.22 19.05 -4.81
N ARG A 208 -12.11 18.26 -5.88
CA ARG A 208 -12.68 16.92 -6.02
C ARG A 208 -11.51 15.98 -6.23
N MET A 209 -11.39 15.01 -5.33
CA MET A 209 -10.34 14.00 -5.41
C MET A 209 -10.93 12.76 -6.11
N PRO A 210 -10.20 12.14 -7.05
CA PRO A 210 -10.65 10.92 -7.69
C PRO A 210 -10.71 9.78 -6.68
N LEU A 211 -11.74 8.93 -6.78
CA LEU A 211 -11.88 7.72 -5.97
C LEU A 211 -12.76 6.71 -6.72
N ALA A 212 -12.17 5.93 -7.61
CA ALA A 212 -12.86 4.85 -8.31
C ALA A 212 -12.37 3.46 -7.86
N ASP A 213 -11.09 3.34 -7.51
CA ASP A 213 -10.47 2.07 -7.15
C ASP A 213 -9.29 2.23 -6.16
N LEU A 214 -8.55 1.14 -5.90
CA LEU A 214 -7.41 1.18 -4.96
C LEU A 214 -6.23 2.04 -5.45
N THR A 215 -6.10 2.27 -6.75
CA THR A 215 -5.05 3.14 -7.31
C THR A 215 -5.35 4.60 -6.99
N ASP A 216 -6.62 4.97 -7.08
CA ASP A 216 -7.07 6.30 -6.66
C ASP A 216 -6.96 6.47 -5.15
N LEU A 217 -7.25 5.43 -4.35
CA LEU A 217 -7.01 5.44 -2.91
C LEU A 217 -5.53 5.68 -2.58
N ASP A 218 -4.63 5.04 -3.33
CA ASP A 218 -3.18 5.24 -3.19
C ASP A 218 -2.77 6.69 -3.47
N THR A 219 -3.36 7.29 -4.50
CA THR A 219 -3.13 8.70 -4.87
C THR A 219 -3.73 9.64 -3.81
N LEU A 220 -4.88 9.28 -3.24
CA LEU A 220 -5.53 10.03 -2.18
C LEU A 220 -4.71 10.00 -0.87
N ILE A 221 -4.08 8.87 -0.54
CA ILE A 221 -3.10 8.78 0.56
C ILE A 221 -1.97 9.79 0.34
N ASP A 222 -1.40 9.82 -0.86
CA ASP A 222 -0.32 10.75 -1.17
C ASP A 222 -0.76 12.21 -1.10
N ALA A 223 -1.92 12.52 -1.67
CA ALA A 223 -2.51 13.85 -1.65
C ALA A 223 -2.81 14.29 -0.21
N PHE A 224 -3.34 13.41 0.64
CA PHE A 224 -3.60 13.73 2.05
C PHE A 224 -2.31 14.13 2.77
N HIS A 225 -1.25 13.32 2.69
CA HIS A 225 0.04 13.61 3.34
C HIS A 225 0.77 14.81 2.73
N HIS A 226 0.47 15.20 1.48
CA HIS A 226 1.08 16.36 0.83
C HIS A 226 0.34 17.68 1.10
N ASP A 227 -1.00 17.64 0.97
CA ASP A 227 -1.88 18.80 0.91
C ASP A 227 -2.54 19.15 2.25
N CYS A 228 -2.73 18.17 3.15
CA CYS A 228 -3.31 18.37 4.48
C CYS A 228 -2.16 18.42 5.51
N ARG A 229 -1.63 19.61 5.76
CA ARG A 229 -0.48 19.80 6.65
C ARG A 229 -0.87 20.27 8.04
N ASP A 230 -2.01 20.94 8.15
CA ASP A 230 -2.50 21.45 9.41
C ASP A 230 -3.30 20.35 10.13
N GLU A 231 -3.21 20.28 11.47
CA GLU A 231 -3.95 19.28 12.26
C GLU A 231 -5.47 19.39 12.11
N ALA A 232 -5.96 20.58 11.75
CA ALA A 232 -7.38 20.84 11.51
C ALA A 232 -7.85 20.43 10.10
N ASP A 233 -6.91 20.20 9.17
CA ASP A 233 -7.24 19.79 7.81
C ASP A 233 -7.83 18.39 7.81
N TRP A 234 -8.87 18.20 7.01
CA TRP A 234 -9.48 16.89 6.85
C TRP A 234 -10.06 16.71 5.45
N VAL A 235 -10.21 15.44 5.07
CA VAL A 235 -10.75 14.99 3.79
C VAL A 235 -11.93 14.07 4.06
N LEU A 236 -12.95 14.21 3.23
CA LEU A 236 -14.12 13.34 3.26
C LEU A 236 -14.03 12.32 2.13
N CYS A 237 -13.97 11.04 2.46
CA CYS A 237 -14.08 9.97 1.48
C CYS A 237 -15.43 9.30 1.64
N ALA A 238 -16.25 9.22 0.60
CA ALA A 238 -17.57 8.64 0.71
C ALA A 238 -17.99 7.95 -0.59
N GLY A 239 -19.03 7.15 -0.52
CA GLY A 239 -19.59 6.58 -1.72
C GLY A 239 -20.80 5.72 -1.48
N VAL A 240 -21.56 5.48 -2.53
CA VAL A 240 -22.74 4.63 -2.50
C VAL A 240 -22.88 3.85 -3.80
N VAL A 241 -23.49 2.68 -3.72
CA VAL A 241 -23.84 1.86 -4.88
C VAL A 241 -25.20 1.21 -4.66
N SER A 242 -25.93 1.03 -5.76
CA SER A 242 -27.11 0.19 -5.84
C SER A 242 -26.98 -0.63 -7.12
N VAL A 243 -26.59 -1.90 -6.98
CA VAL A 243 -26.35 -2.76 -8.14
C VAL A 243 -27.68 -3.31 -8.64
N PRO A 244 -28.09 -3.06 -9.90
CA PRO A 244 -29.44 -3.41 -10.36
C PRO A 244 -29.64 -4.92 -10.62
N SER A 245 -28.57 -5.64 -10.93
CA SER A 245 -28.56 -7.06 -11.27
C SER A 245 -27.18 -7.68 -11.04
N ALA A 246 -27.16 -8.97 -10.77
CA ALA A 246 -25.96 -9.78 -10.55
C ALA A 246 -26.19 -11.17 -11.18
N ASP A 247 -25.12 -11.86 -11.54
CA ASP A 247 -25.19 -13.20 -12.10
C ASP A 247 -25.62 -14.22 -11.02
N GLU A 248 -26.53 -15.12 -11.35
CA GLU A 248 -26.91 -16.20 -10.43
C GLU A 248 -25.70 -17.12 -10.14
N PRO A 249 -25.46 -17.53 -8.88
CA PRO A 249 -26.36 -17.49 -7.72
C PRO A 249 -26.26 -16.22 -6.84
N ASP A 250 -25.47 -15.22 -7.23
CA ASP A 250 -25.22 -14.06 -6.39
C ASP A 250 -26.39 -13.05 -6.44
N LEU A 251 -26.60 -12.36 -5.31
CA LEU A 251 -27.64 -11.34 -5.18
C LEU A 251 -27.05 -9.94 -5.34
N PRO A 252 -27.72 -9.00 -6.03
CA PRO A 252 -27.28 -7.62 -6.09
C PRO A 252 -27.45 -6.96 -4.73
N GLY A 253 -26.54 -6.03 -4.44
CA GLY A 253 -26.46 -5.35 -3.16
C GLY A 253 -26.55 -3.84 -3.26
N GLU A 254 -26.83 -3.25 -2.10
CA GLU A 254 -26.73 -1.82 -1.85
C GLU A 254 -25.86 -1.56 -0.64
N ALA A 255 -25.00 -0.57 -0.78
CA ALA A 255 -24.20 -0.10 0.34
C ALA A 255 -23.77 1.35 0.15
N GLY A 256 -23.37 1.95 1.25
CA GLY A 256 -22.70 3.22 1.30
C GLY A 256 -21.71 3.26 2.45
N PHE A 257 -20.67 4.05 2.29
CA PHE A 257 -19.72 4.32 3.35
C PHE A 257 -19.33 5.79 3.37
N LEU A 258 -18.80 6.21 4.50
CA LEU A 258 -18.15 7.50 4.66
C LEU A 258 -17.01 7.39 5.67
N TRP A 259 -15.88 7.98 5.32
CA TRP A 259 -14.71 8.16 6.17
C TRP A 259 -14.41 9.64 6.35
N LEU A 260 -14.26 10.04 7.61
CA LEU A 260 -13.64 11.30 7.97
C LEU A 260 -12.15 11.04 8.17
N VAL A 261 -11.32 11.57 7.27
CA VAL A 261 -9.87 11.41 7.31
C VAL A 261 -9.24 12.68 7.85
N SER A 262 -8.50 12.58 8.94
CA SER A 262 -7.82 13.71 9.60
C SER A 262 -6.58 13.21 10.33
N HIS A 263 -5.64 14.10 10.66
CA HIS A 263 -4.49 13.72 11.50
C HIS A 263 -4.87 13.28 12.91
N GLN A 264 -6.12 13.51 13.33
CA GLN A 264 -6.68 13.06 14.61
C GLN A 264 -7.27 11.65 14.53
N GLY A 265 -7.19 11.00 13.36
CA GLY A 265 -7.68 9.65 13.15
C GLY A 265 -7.03 8.63 14.09
N ARG A 266 -7.86 7.82 14.76
CA ARG A 266 -7.40 6.78 15.70
C ARG A 266 -7.26 5.41 15.08
N GLN A 267 -7.51 5.31 13.78
CA GLN A 267 -7.32 4.11 12.99
C GLN A 267 -6.54 4.49 11.74
N LEU A 268 -5.62 3.65 11.31
CA LEU A 268 -4.85 3.86 10.10
C LEU A 268 -5.26 2.80 9.07
N LEU A 269 -5.84 3.27 7.97
CA LEU A 269 -6.13 2.44 6.82
C LEU A 269 -4.88 2.39 5.93
N HIS A 270 -4.23 1.23 5.85
CA HIS A 270 -3.11 1.04 4.94
C HIS A 270 -3.57 0.89 3.49
N ARG A 271 -2.62 1.08 2.58
CA ARG A 271 -2.80 0.84 1.15
C ARG A 271 -3.30 -0.59 0.90
N GLY A 272 -4.38 -0.69 0.14
CA GLY A 272 -4.85 -1.95 -0.40
C GLY A 272 -4.10 -2.31 -1.68
N GLU A 273 -4.02 -3.60 -1.97
CA GLU A 273 -3.38 -4.11 -3.18
C GLU A 273 -4.31 -5.06 -3.92
N TYR A 274 -4.20 -5.06 -5.24
CA TYR A 274 -4.80 -6.08 -6.08
C TYR A 274 -3.82 -7.23 -6.30
N LEU A 275 -4.32 -8.46 -6.27
CA LEU A 275 -3.58 -9.60 -6.80
C LEU A 275 -3.44 -9.46 -8.31
N LEU A 276 -2.21 -9.30 -8.80
CA LEU A 276 -1.92 -9.25 -10.21
C LEU A 276 -2.11 -10.63 -10.83
N ARG A 277 -2.63 -10.69 -12.06
CA ARG A 277 -2.80 -11.93 -12.83
C ARG A 277 -1.49 -12.41 -13.49
N GLU A 278 -0.35 -11.88 -13.06
CA GLU A 278 0.96 -12.26 -13.58
C GLU A 278 1.37 -13.62 -12.99
N PRO A 279 2.07 -14.48 -13.75
CA PRO A 279 2.41 -15.84 -13.34
C PRO A 279 3.31 -15.91 -12.09
N ASP A 280 3.97 -14.81 -11.73
CA ASP A 280 4.98 -14.74 -10.67
C ASP A 280 4.50 -13.98 -9.42
N GLU A 281 3.20 -13.77 -9.21
CA GLU A 281 2.69 -13.21 -7.95
C GLU A 281 1.94 -14.25 -7.13
N SER A 282 2.52 -14.62 -5.98
CA SER A 282 1.85 -15.49 -5.03
C SER A 282 0.94 -14.67 -4.11
N PRO A 283 -0.32 -15.10 -3.86
CA PRO A 283 -1.16 -14.50 -2.83
C PRO A 283 -0.50 -14.44 -1.45
N ALA A 284 0.36 -15.42 -1.14
CA ALA A 284 1.10 -15.45 0.12
C ALA A 284 2.17 -14.34 0.21
N GLU A 285 2.84 -14.03 -0.90
CA GLU A 285 3.80 -12.92 -0.96
C GLU A 285 3.10 -11.58 -0.75
N LEU A 286 1.91 -11.42 -1.34
CA LEU A 286 1.10 -10.22 -1.16
C LEU A 286 0.65 -10.05 0.30
N CYS A 287 0.22 -11.13 0.96
CA CYS A 287 -0.09 -11.10 2.39
C CYS A 287 1.11 -10.65 3.25
N VAL A 288 2.32 -11.14 2.96
CA VAL A 288 3.55 -10.75 3.67
C VAL A 288 3.89 -9.29 3.38
N GLN A 289 3.70 -8.83 2.14
CA GLN A 289 3.92 -7.44 1.77
C GLN A 289 3.00 -6.49 2.55
N LEU A 290 1.71 -6.83 2.71
CA LEU A 290 0.79 -6.01 3.49
C LEU A 290 1.07 -6.02 4.98
N GLN A 291 1.50 -7.16 5.53
CA GLN A 291 2.00 -7.22 6.92
C GLN A 291 3.16 -6.25 7.12
N ARG A 292 4.09 -6.18 6.16
CA ARG A 292 5.19 -5.20 6.20
C ARG A 292 4.71 -3.75 6.11
N TYR A 293 3.67 -3.46 5.32
CA TYR A 293 3.08 -2.11 5.28
C TYR A 293 2.58 -1.68 6.66
N ALA A 294 1.95 -2.60 7.39
CA ALA A 294 1.44 -2.39 8.74
C ALA A 294 2.50 -2.57 9.86
N GLY A 295 3.73 -2.94 9.52
CA GLY A 295 4.79 -3.21 10.52
C GLY A 295 4.54 -4.46 11.37
N LEU A 296 3.80 -5.44 10.85
CA LEU A 296 3.49 -6.70 11.54
C LEU A 296 4.45 -7.82 11.14
N ASP A 297 4.84 -8.64 12.12
CA ASP A 297 5.66 -9.84 11.92
C ASP A 297 4.83 -11.09 11.56
N ALA A 298 3.52 -11.03 11.74
CA ALA A 298 2.58 -12.12 11.51
C ALA A 298 1.28 -11.62 10.88
N ALA A 299 0.46 -12.57 10.39
CA ALA A 299 -0.88 -12.29 9.89
C ALA A 299 -1.73 -11.58 10.97
N PRO A 300 -2.67 -10.70 10.57
CA PRO A 300 -3.56 -10.05 11.52
C PRO A 300 -4.41 -11.10 12.25
N PRO A 301 -4.75 -10.88 13.53
CA PRO A 301 -5.57 -11.80 14.31
C PRO A 301 -6.96 -11.98 13.70
N ASP A 302 -7.56 -10.87 13.24
CA ASP A 302 -8.84 -10.87 12.55
C ASP A 302 -8.68 -10.56 11.07
N CYS A 303 -9.44 -11.25 10.24
CA CYS A 303 -9.53 -10.99 8.81
C CYS A 303 -10.97 -11.14 8.33
N LEU A 304 -11.48 -10.12 7.64
CA LEU A 304 -12.84 -10.09 7.13
C LEU A 304 -12.84 -10.42 5.64
N ALA A 305 -13.77 -11.27 5.18
CA ALA A 305 -13.93 -11.54 3.76
C ALA A 305 -15.33 -11.17 3.28
N LEU A 306 -15.41 -10.26 2.29
CA LEU A 306 -16.69 -9.92 1.66
C LEU A 306 -17.16 -10.95 0.64
N ASP A 307 -16.27 -11.79 0.13
CA ASP A 307 -16.61 -12.82 -0.86
C ASP A 307 -15.78 -14.09 -0.65
N LYS A 308 -16.33 -15.22 -1.11
CA LYS A 308 -15.68 -16.52 -0.97
C LYS A 308 -14.45 -16.67 -1.87
N THR A 309 -14.41 -15.95 -3.00
CA THR A 309 -13.34 -16.06 -3.99
C THR A 309 -12.04 -15.47 -3.43
N SER A 310 -12.09 -14.26 -2.87
CA SER A 310 -10.97 -13.61 -2.21
C SER A 310 -10.51 -14.39 -0.98
N GLN A 311 -11.44 -14.88 -0.15
CA GLN A 311 -11.14 -15.78 0.96
C GLN A 311 -10.32 -16.99 0.49
N GLY A 312 -10.81 -17.73 -0.50
CA GLY A 312 -10.15 -18.92 -1.02
C GLY A 312 -8.74 -18.64 -1.57
N ALA A 313 -8.54 -17.50 -2.22
CA ALA A 313 -7.26 -17.12 -2.80
C ALA A 313 -6.19 -16.78 -1.75
N PHE A 314 -6.57 -16.09 -0.67
CA PHE A 314 -5.62 -15.58 0.33
C PHE A 314 -5.40 -16.50 1.55
N VAL A 315 -6.16 -17.60 1.67
CA VAL A 315 -5.95 -18.61 2.73
C VAL A 315 -4.51 -19.14 2.75
N ALA A 316 -3.89 -19.32 1.59
CA ALA A 316 -2.50 -19.79 1.49
C ALA A 316 -1.48 -18.81 2.12
N GLY A 317 -1.84 -17.53 2.22
CA GLY A 317 -1.04 -16.50 2.89
C GLY A 317 -1.23 -16.42 4.41
N GLY A 318 -2.00 -17.33 5.00
CA GLY A 318 -2.21 -17.43 6.45
C GLY A 318 -3.28 -16.48 7.02
N TRP A 319 -3.93 -15.67 6.19
CA TRP A 319 -5.02 -14.80 6.61
C TRP A 319 -6.31 -15.60 6.69
N GLN A 320 -6.74 -15.92 7.92
CA GLN A 320 -7.93 -16.74 8.15
C GLN A 320 -9.15 -15.85 8.36
N SER A 321 -10.13 -15.94 7.45
CA SER A 321 -11.39 -15.19 7.54
C SER A 321 -12.61 -16.08 7.75
N ALA A 322 -12.41 -17.34 8.13
CA ALA A 322 -13.47 -18.35 8.21
C ALA A 322 -14.60 -17.97 9.19
N GLU A 323 -14.25 -17.31 10.28
CA GLU A 323 -15.21 -16.86 11.31
C GLU A 323 -15.95 -15.57 10.90
N HIS A 324 -15.42 -14.83 9.92
CA HIS A 324 -15.90 -13.50 9.54
C HIS A 324 -16.17 -13.39 8.02
N GLN A 325 -16.94 -14.35 7.49
CA GLN A 325 -17.37 -14.35 6.10
C GLN A 325 -18.69 -13.58 5.92
N LEU A 326 -18.64 -12.50 5.15
CA LEU A 326 -19.71 -11.49 5.05
C LEU A 326 -20.43 -11.48 3.69
N SER A 327 -20.14 -12.45 2.83
CA SER A 327 -20.72 -12.56 1.49
C SER A 327 -22.25 -12.62 1.48
N GLY A 328 -22.86 -13.14 2.55
CA GLY A 328 -24.32 -13.22 2.70
C GLY A 328 -24.97 -11.92 3.18
N HIS A 329 -24.18 -10.93 3.62
CA HIS A 329 -24.70 -9.73 4.30
C HIS A 329 -24.83 -8.51 3.39
N TRP A 330 -24.08 -8.47 2.29
CA TRP A 330 -23.97 -7.30 1.44
C TRP A 330 -24.42 -7.51 0.00
N GLY A 331 -24.31 -8.74 -0.51
CA GLY A 331 -24.52 -9.02 -1.94
C GLY A 331 -23.39 -8.44 -2.80
N VAL A 332 -23.60 -8.39 -4.11
CA VAL A 332 -22.64 -7.82 -5.07
C VAL A 332 -22.69 -6.30 -5.00
N LEU A 333 -21.54 -5.70 -4.68
CA LEU A 333 -21.39 -4.24 -4.51
C LEU A 333 -20.50 -3.58 -5.59
N ALA A 334 -20.14 -4.32 -6.64
CA ALA A 334 -19.24 -3.85 -7.70
C ALA A 334 -17.98 -3.18 -7.13
N GLN A 335 -17.62 -1.98 -7.60
CA GLN A 335 -16.40 -1.28 -7.16
C GLN A 335 -16.43 -0.82 -5.71
N LEU A 336 -17.59 -0.79 -5.06
CA LEU A 336 -17.71 -0.36 -3.65
C LEU A 336 -17.25 -1.46 -2.68
N ALA A 337 -17.17 -2.72 -3.11
CA ALA A 337 -16.91 -3.86 -2.22
C ALA A 337 -15.61 -3.69 -1.39
N PRO A 338 -14.43 -3.35 -1.98
CA PRO A 338 -13.22 -3.13 -1.19
C PRO A 338 -13.39 -2.05 -0.12
N PHE A 339 -14.10 -0.97 -0.42
CA PHE A 339 -14.31 0.14 0.52
C PHE A 339 -15.24 -0.24 1.67
N ILE A 340 -16.24 -1.10 1.44
CA ILE A 340 -17.03 -1.68 2.53
C ILE A 340 -16.17 -2.60 3.39
N GLY A 341 -15.30 -3.43 2.77
CA GLY A 341 -14.34 -4.27 3.48
C GLY A 341 -13.40 -3.47 4.38
N MET A 342 -12.83 -2.38 3.85
CA MET A 342 -11.98 -1.44 4.60
C MET A 342 -12.73 -0.79 5.76
N SER A 343 -13.98 -0.35 5.53
CA SER A 343 -14.81 0.28 6.55
C SER A 343 -15.07 -0.67 7.73
N LEU A 344 -15.38 -1.94 7.43
CA LEU A 344 -15.61 -2.95 8.47
C LEU A 344 -14.31 -3.30 9.20
N ALA A 345 -13.18 -3.39 8.49
CA ALA A 345 -11.88 -3.60 9.13
C ALA A 345 -11.49 -2.44 10.05
N LEU A 346 -11.79 -1.19 9.67
CA LEU A 346 -11.57 -0.02 10.53
C LEU A 346 -12.43 -0.07 11.80
N LEU A 347 -13.69 -0.51 11.68
CA LEU A 347 -14.57 -0.68 12.84
C LEU A 347 -14.09 -1.82 13.77
N GLN A 348 -13.67 -2.95 13.20
CA GLN A 348 -13.15 -4.09 13.96
C GLN A 348 -11.82 -3.75 14.63
N ALA A 349 -10.90 -3.10 13.91
CA ALA A 349 -9.61 -2.71 14.46
C ALA A 349 -9.74 -1.73 15.62
N ARG A 350 -10.72 -0.82 15.54
CA ARG A 350 -11.08 0.08 16.65
C ARG A 350 -11.61 -0.64 17.87
N GLU A 351 -12.54 -1.57 17.66
CA GLU A 351 -13.20 -2.28 18.76
C GLU A 351 -12.27 -3.27 19.46
N ALA A 352 -11.55 -4.08 18.68
CA ALA A 352 -10.62 -5.07 19.20
C ALA A 352 -9.29 -4.48 19.70
N GLY A 353 -8.97 -3.24 19.30
CA GLY A 353 -7.66 -2.65 19.56
C GLY A 353 -6.52 -3.41 18.89
N GLN A 354 -6.80 -4.12 17.79
CA GLN A 354 -5.85 -4.98 17.08
C GLN A 354 -5.95 -4.78 15.57
N PRO A 355 -4.88 -5.06 14.80
CA PRO A 355 -4.93 -5.06 13.34
C PRO A 355 -6.04 -5.95 12.79
N CYS A 356 -6.76 -5.48 11.78
CA CYS A 356 -7.77 -6.24 11.06
C CYS A 356 -7.49 -6.24 9.55
N GLY A 357 -7.36 -7.43 8.97
CA GLY A 357 -7.30 -7.62 7.53
C GLY A 357 -8.69 -7.54 6.89
N TRP A 358 -8.72 -7.19 5.60
CA TRP A 358 -9.92 -7.33 4.78
C TRP A 358 -9.58 -7.91 3.40
N LEU A 359 -10.52 -8.71 2.88
CA LEU A 359 -10.47 -9.39 1.59
C LEU A 359 -11.74 -9.08 0.82
N SER A 360 -11.60 -8.72 -0.45
CA SER A 360 -12.75 -8.42 -1.30
C SER A 360 -12.41 -8.62 -2.77
N GLN A 361 -13.43 -8.89 -3.59
CA GLN A 361 -13.37 -8.81 -5.04
C GLN A 361 -14.08 -7.54 -5.52
N ASP A 362 -13.43 -6.78 -6.39
CA ASP A 362 -14.02 -5.57 -6.97
C ASP A 362 -14.95 -5.85 -8.16
N GLY A 363 -15.57 -4.80 -8.72
CA GLY A 363 -16.52 -4.93 -9.83
C GLY A 363 -15.89 -5.40 -11.15
N ASN A 364 -14.56 -5.44 -11.24
CA ASN A 364 -13.81 -5.97 -12.38
C ASN A 364 -13.29 -7.40 -12.12
N ASN A 365 -13.77 -8.07 -11.07
CA ASN A 365 -13.31 -9.38 -10.63
C ASN A 365 -11.81 -9.41 -10.29
N ARG A 366 -11.23 -8.28 -9.85
CA ARG A 366 -9.88 -8.22 -9.30
C ARG A 366 -9.96 -8.52 -7.81
N LEU A 367 -9.11 -9.42 -7.34
CA LEU A 367 -9.03 -9.76 -5.92
C LEU A 367 -8.19 -8.71 -5.22
N ALA A 368 -8.73 -8.16 -4.14
CA ALA A 368 -8.16 -7.09 -3.35
C ALA A 368 -7.96 -7.55 -1.91
N ILE A 369 -6.88 -7.04 -1.32
CA ILE A 369 -6.49 -7.29 0.07
C ILE A 369 -5.99 -5.99 0.68
N GLY A 370 -6.22 -5.80 1.97
CA GLY A 370 -5.72 -4.64 2.71
C GLY A 370 -5.82 -4.83 4.22
N MET A 371 -5.42 -3.80 4.97
CA MET A 371 -5.44 -3.84 6.42
C MET A 371 -5.78 -2.48 7.02
N ALA A 372 -6.48 -2.52 8.15
CA ALA A 372 -6.63 -1.41 9.07
C ALA A 372 -5.92 -1.75 10.39
N VAL A 373 -5.30 -0.75 11.01
CA VAL A 373 -4.64 -0.90 12.32
C VAL A 373 -5.06 0.21 13.27
N PRO A 374 -5.08 -0.04 14.59
CA PRO A 374 -5.16 1.03 15.58
C PRO A 374 -4.03 2.05 15.39
N HIS A 375 -4.33 3.34 15.58
CA HIS A 375 -3.39 4.43 15.36
C HIS A 375 -3.54 5.54 16.40
N GLY A 376 -2.44 6.26 16.66
CA GLY A 376 -2.35 7.24 17.74
C GLY A 376 -2.12 6.61 19.12
N SER A 377 -1.73 7.43 20.08
CA SER A 377 -1.59 7.05 21.50
C SER A 377 -2.87 7.37 22.26
N ASP A 378 -3.29 6.46 23.15
CA ASP A 378 -4.28 6.75 24.20
C ASP A 378 -3.88 7.93 25.10
#